data_AF-A0AAV3ZZU9-F1
#
_entry.id   AF-A0AAV3ZZU9-F1
#
_cell.length_a   1.000
_cell.length_b   1.000
_cell.length_c   1.000
_cell.angle_alpha   90.00
_cell.angle_beta   90.00
_cell.angle_gamma   90.00
#
_symmetry.space_group_name_H-M   'P 1'
#
loop_
_entity.id
_entity.type
_entity.pdbx_description
1 polymer ?
#
loop_
_entity_poly.entity_id
_entity_poly.type
_entity_poly.pdbx_seq_one_letter_code
_entity_poly.pdbx_strand_id
1 'polypeptide(L)'
;MATPMKEWSKLEVRAVVRFLFSKGRKPSEIHNQIAETYGEGARSRSRVYQWCTWFGEGRTSLGDEPKSGRPKTSTNEEKLVLTNSLDVTGG
;
A
#
# COMPACT_ATOMS: atom_id res chain seq x y z
N MET A 1 14.93 21.34 -14.85
CA MET A 1 14.93 20.51 -13.62
C MET A 1 13.59 19.80 -13.56
N ALA A 2 13.55 18.49 -13.32
CA ALA A 2 12.28 17.77 -13.21
C ALA A 2 11.55 18.27 -11.96
N THR A 3 10.36 18.84 -12.15
CA THR A 3 9.50 19.26 -11.04
C THR A 3 9.01 17.99 -10.34
N PRO A 4 9.27 17.79 -9.04
CA PRO A 4 8.75 16.63 -8.34
C PRO A 4 7.21 16.71 -8.34
N MET A 5 6.55 15.61 -8.70
CA MET A 5 5.09 15.56 -8.70
C MET A 5 4.59 15.82 -7.27
N LYS A 6 3.88 16.94 -7.09
CA LYS A 6 3.56 17.49 -5.77
C LYS A 6 2.55 16.66 -4.97
N GLU A 7 1.79 15.80 -5.66
CA GLU A 7 0.78 14.92 -5.06
C GLU A 7 1.04 13.49 -5.52
N TRP A 8 1.31 12.58 -4.57
CA TRP A 8 1.47 11.15 -4.83
C TRP A 8 0.81 10.35 -3.71
N SER A 9 0.19 9.23 -4.08
CA SER A 9 -0.41 8.32 -3.10
C SER A 9 0.61 7.31 -2.60
N LYS A 10 0.45 6.87 -1.34
CA LYS A 10 1.24 5.77 -0.77
C LYS A 10 1.18 4.52 -1.64
N LEU A 11 0.04 4.25 -2.28
CA LEU A 11 -0.18 3.11 -3.17
C LEU A 11 0.63 3.24 -4.45
N GLU A 12 0.63 4.44 -5.04
CA GLU A 12 1.37 4.74 -6.28
C GLU A 12 2.87 4.53 -6.09
N VAL A 13 3.44 5.09 -5.02
CA VAL A 13 4.86 4.88 -4.71
C VAL A 13 5.17 3.40 -4.49
N ARG A 14 4.27 2.60 -3.89
CA ARG A 14 4.46 1.14 -3.74
C ARG A 14 4.42 0.43 -5.09
N ALA A 15 3.53 0.84 -5.99
CA ALA A 15 3.43 0.31 -7.34
C ALA A 15 4.74 0.58 -8.11
N VAL A 16 5.29 1.79 -7.99
CA VAL A 16 6.58 2.16 -8.61
C VAL A 16 7.72 1.34 -8.01
N VAL A 17 7.79 1.16 -6.69
CA VAL A 17 8.78 0.24 -6.08
C VAL A 17 8.65 -1.16 -6.67
N ARG A 18 7.44 -1.70 -6.77
CA ARG A 18 7.21 -3.05 -7.34
C ARG A 18 7.70 -3.15 -8.78
N PHE A 19 7.35 -2.15 -9.59
CA PHE A 19 7.75 -2.07 -10.98
C PHE A 19 9.28 -2.01 -11.13
N LEU A 20 9.95 -1.11 -10.41
CA LEU A 20 11.40 -0.97 -10.49
C LEU A 20 12.14 -2.19 -9.93
N PHE A 21 11.63 -2.80 -8.87
CA PHE A 21 12.16 -4.05 -8.33
C PHE A 21 12.02 -5.20 -9.34
N SER A 22 10.86 -5.31 -10.02
CA SER A 22 10.67 -6.30 -11.09
C SER A 22 11.60 -6.10 -12.30
N LYS A 23 12.10 -4.88 -12.50
CA LYS A 23 13.16 -4.57 -13.48
C LYS A 23 14.58 -4.89 -13.00
N GLY A 24 14.75 -5.48 -11.82
CA GLY A 24 16.05 -5.82 -11.25
C GLY A 24 16.83 -4.64 -10.69
N ARG A 25 16.19 -3.49 -10.44
CA ARG A 25 16.86 -2.34 -9.82
C ARG A 25 17.17 -2.60 -8.35
N LYS A 26 18.32 -2.12 -7.90
CA LYS A 26 18.71 -2.25 -6.49
C LYS A 26 17.86 -1.31 -5.62
N PRO A 27 17.54 -1.67 -4.37
CA PRO A 27 16.74 -0.82 -3.48
C PRO A 27 17.27 0.62 -3.31
N SER A 28 18.59 0.81 -3.38
CA SER A 28 19.23 2.14 -3.36
C SER A 28 18.90 2.97 -4.59
N GLU A 29 18.92 2.38 -5.79
CA GLU A 29 18.55 3.06 -7.03
C GLU A 29 17.07 3.41 -7.04
N ILE A 30 16.22 2.49 -6.56
CA ILE A 30 14.77 2.69 -6.44
C ILE A 30 14.48 3.88 -5.53
N HIS A 31 15.16 3.99 -4.39
CA HIS A 31 14.99 5.13 -3.49
C HIS A 31 15.36 6.45 -4.16
N ASN A 32 16.50 6.51 -4.85
CA ASN A 32 16.94 7.73 -5.53
C ASN A 32 15.94 8.16 -6.62
N GLN A 33 15.43 7.20 -7.39
CA GLN A 33 14.44 7.50 -8.44
C GLN A 33 13.10 7.97 -7.85
N ILE A 34 12.69 7.42 -6.70
CA ILE A 34 11.51 7.89 -5.97
C ILE A 34 11.73 9.31 -5.46
N ALA A 35 12.88 9.60 -4.85
CA ALA A 35 13.21 10.93 -4.35
C ALA A 35 13.27 11.97 -5.47
N GLU A 36 13.79 11.60 -6.65
CA GLU A 36 13.84 12.47 -7.83
C GLU A 36 12.46 12.75 -8.42
N THR A 37 11.58 11.74 -8.47
CA THR A 37 10.25 11.85 -9.10
C THR A 37 9.21 12.49 -8.17
N TYR A 38 9.24 12.14 -6.88
CA TYR A 38 8.20 12.45 -5.89
C TYR A 38 8.67 13.37 -4.77
N GLY A 39 9.96 13.70 -4.73
CA GLY A 39 10.59 14.47 -3.67
C GLY A 39 11.17 13.59 -2.54
N GLU A 40 12.12 14.15 -1.79
CA GLU A 40 12.88 13.44 -0.73
C GLU A 40 11.99 12.89 0.40
N GLY A 41 10.79 13.46 0.57
CA GLY A 41 9.78 13.01 1.55
C GLY A 41 8.90 11.84 1.09
N ALA A 42 9.07 11.34 -0.14
CA ALA A 42 8.12 10.39 -0.73
C ALA A 42 8.05 9.03 -0.04
N ARG A 43 9.23 8.51 0.31
CA ARG A 43 9.34 7.31 1.14
C ARG A 43 10.73 7.21 1.73
N SER A 44 10.81 6.87 3.01
CA SER A 44 12.10 6.62 3.65
C SER A 44 12.81 5.42 3.02
N ARG A 45 14.14 5.47 2.96
CA ARG A 45 15.02 4.37 2.51
C ARG A 45 14.61 3.04 3.13
N SER A 46 14.46 2.98 4.46
CA SER A 46 14.09 1.75 5.17
C SER A 46 12.77 1.15 4.69
N ARG A 47 11.78 2.00 4.35
CA ARG A 47 10.48 1.51 3.85
C ARG A 47 10.61 0.98 2.41
N VAL A 48 11.41 1.62 1.55
CA VAL A 48 11.69 1.11 0.19
C VAL A 48 12.34 -0.27 0.26
N TYR A 49 13.32 -0.45 1.13
CA TYR A 49 14.00 -1.74 1.33
C TYR A 49 13.05 -2.82 1.81
N GLN A 50 12.21 -2.51 2.81
CA GLN A 50 11.19 -3.44 3.29
C GLN A 50 10.21 -3.86 2.17
N TRP A 51 9.79 -2.95 1.30
CA TRP A 51 8.95 -3.29 0.15
C TRP A 51 9.69 -4.21 -0.83
N CYS A 52 10.97 -3.95 -1.12
CA CYS A 52 11.77 -4.84 -1.97
C CYS A 52 11.88 -6.25 -1.38
N THR A 53 12.10 -6.37 -0.05
CA THR A 53 12.09 -7.66 0.64
C THR A 53 10.76 -8.38 0.47
N TRP A 54 9.65 -7.71 0.75
CA TRP A 54 8.31 -8.30 0.60
C TRP A 54 8.03 -8.75 -0.84
N PHE A 55 8.45 -7.97 -1.84
CA PHE A 55 8.31 -8.36 -3.24
C PHE A 55 9.20 -9.55 -3.60
N GLY A 56 10.40 -9.66 -3.02
CA GLY A 56 11.25 -10.84 -3.14
C GLY A 56 10.66 -12.09 -2.49
N GLU A 57 9.87 -11.92 -1.41
CA GLU A 57 9.13 -12.98 -0.73
C GLU A 57 7.82 -13.36 -1.44
N GLY A 58 7.50 -12.74 -2.58
CA GLY A 58 6.32 -13.07 -3.38
C GLY A 58 5.04 -12.31 -3.01
N ARG A 59 5.10 -11.32 -2.11
CA ARG A 59 3.94 -10.46 -1.80
C ARG A 59 3.53 -9.67 -3.04
N THR A 60 2.27 -9.77 -3.47
CA THR A 60 1.73 -8.99 -4.60
C THR A 60 0.91 -7.77 -4.17
N SER A 61 0.40 -7.78 -2.94
CA SER A 61 -0.47 -6.74 -2.38
C SER A 61 0.26 -5.42 -2.11
N LEU A 62 -0.21 -4.34 -2.76
CA LEU A 62 0.25 -2.97 -2.56
C LEU A 62 -0.43 -2.27 -1.37
N GLY A 63 -1.55 -2.80 -0.89
CA GLY A 63 -2.23 -2.30 0.30
C GLY A 63 -1.44 -2.56 1.59
N ASP A 64 -1.76 -1.81 2.64
CA ASP A 64 -1.46 -2.32 3.99
C ASP A 64 -2.34 -3.57 4.17
N GLU A 65 -1.75 -4.65 4.68
CA GLU A 65 -2.56 -5.78 5.10
C GLU A 65 -3.45 -5.29 6.26
N PRO A 66 -4.71 -5.71 6.37
CA PRO A 66 -5.49 -5.41 7.55
C PRO A 66 -4.66 -5.87 8.75
N LYS A 67 -4.14 -4.90 9.52
CA LYS A 67 -3.50 -5.21 10.79
C LYS A 67 -4.55 -5.96 11.57
N SER A 68 -4.31 -7.24 11.84
CA SER A 68 -5.05 -7.96 12.86
C SER A 68 -4.75 -7.23 14.17
N GLY A 69 -5.52 -6.18 14.42
CA GLY A 69 -5.53 -5.50 15.68
C GLY A 69 -6.12 -6.47 16.68
N ARG A 70 -5.47 -6.61 17.82
CA ARG A 70 -6.12 -7.20 19.00
C ARG A 70 -7.51 -6.59 19.10
N PRO A 71 -8.61 -7.38 19.14
CA PRO A 71 -9.92 -6.81 19.31
C PRO A 71 -9.88 -5.97 20.58
N LYS A 72 -10.27 -4.70 20.47
CA LYS A 72 -10.57 -3.90 21.65
C LYS A 72 -11.77 -4.58 22.29
N THR A 73 -11.54 -5.36 23.33
CA THR A 73 -12.60 -5.81 24.24
C THR A 73 -13.14 -4.59 24.96
N SER A 74 -14.00 -3.85 24.27
CA SER A 74 -14.95 -2.96 24.91
C SER A 74 -16.30 -3.61 24.68
N THR A 75 -16.79 -4.23 25.75
CA THR A 75 -18.18 -4.59 25.96
C THR A 75 -19.08 -3.46 25.49
N ASN A 76 -19.77 -3.64 24.37
CA ASN A 76 -21.17 -3.27 24.28
C ASN A 76 -21.81 -4.11 23.16
N GLU A 77 -22.89 -4.75 23.56
CA GLU A 77 -23.74 -5.59 22.75
C GLU A 77 -24.30 -4.90 21.49
N GLU A 78 -24.69 -5.77 20.56
CA GLU A 78 -25.75 -5.58 19.58
C GLU A 78 -25.39 -5.02 18.19
N LYS A 79 -25.68 -5.91 17.23
CA LYS A 79 -26.23 -5.64 15.89
C LYS A 79 -25.29 -5.18 14.80
N LEU A 80 -24.76 -6.15 14.05
CA LEU A 80 -24.58 -6.04 12.60
C LEU A 80 -24.86 -7.38 11.90
N VAL A 81 -26.14 -7.73 11.79
CA VAL A 81 -26.65 -8.25 10.51
C VAL A 81 -27.32 -7.03 9.86
N LEU A 82 -27.02 -6.71 8.60
CA LEU A 82 -27.86 -7.19 7.51
C LEU A 82 -27.07 -7.21 6.20
N THR A 83 -27.27 -8.34 5.55
CA THR A 83 -26.77 -8.79 4.26
C THR A 83 -27.23 -7.92 3.11
N ASN A 84 -26.26 -7.67 2.23
CA ASN A 84 -26.35 -7.40 0.81
C ASN A 84 -27.71 -7.68 0.12
N SER A 85 -28.24 -6.63 -0.49
CA SER A 85 -28.96 -6.56 -1.76
C SER A 85 -30.30 -7.29 -1.91
N LEU A 86 -31.34 -6.46 -1.89
CA LEU A 86 -32.62 -6.49 -2.62
C LEU A 86 -32.73 -7.57 -3.71
N ASP A 87 -33.54 -8.60 -3.47
CA ASP A 87 -34.30 -9.25 -4.52
C ASP A 87 -35.80 -8.93 -4.37
N VAL A 88 -36.40 -8.64 -5.50
CA VAL A 88 -37.79 -8.24 -5.69
C VAL A 88 -38.60 -9.49 -6.00
N THR A 89 -39.87 -9.53 -5.56
CA THR A 89 -41.07 -10.30 -6.03
C THR A 89 -41.86 -10.69 -4.79
N GLY A 90 -43.13 -10.37 -4.55
CA GLY A 90 -44.28 -10.18 -5.44
C GLY A 90 -45.40 -11.12 -4.93
N GLY A 91 -46.55 -10.58 -4.55
CA GLY A 91 -47.72 -11.32 -4.05
C GLY A 91 -48.66 -10.44 -3.24
#